data_AF-A0A7Y4ZRV6-F1
#
_entry.id   AF-A0A7Y4ZRV6-F1
#
_cell.length_a   1.000
_cell.length_b   1.000
_cell.length_c   1.000
_cell.angle_alpha   90.00
_cell.angle_beta   90.00
_cell.angle_gamma   90.00
#
_symmetry.space_group_name_H-M   'P 1'
#
loop_
_entity.id
_entity.type
_entity.pdbx_description
1 polymer ?
#
loop_
_entity_poly.entity_id
_entity_poly.type
_entity_poly.pdbx_seq_one_letter_code
_entity_poly.pdbx_strand_id
1 'polypeptide(L)'
;MKRVAALALALGTGLVVTSASATPPGPPGYTGKPNLLDPSGAGCTKCHGGGPTPTLSLTGPDTLPASGVGTYTLKVAASSGTVRCMVAATDLAELTPMSATVEKSFDELTPAPAGGGTCVFQLKAPAKGPLTIWYAGASMNGRSTSGDGYASAKRDITVVSSGPSDAGPKPTADGGAQDGGAEPGGDAGTAGSSGSSGTGSSGSSPSATNDDPPGDGGCASAPSPAPSMFTAGAVASLLLARRRRR
;
A
#
# COMPACT_ATOMS: atom_id res chain seq x y z
N MET A 1 -39.07 -70.51 4.15
CA MET A 1 -38.94 -69.35 5.06
C MET A 1 -37.47 -69.04 5.24
N LYS A 2 -36.98 -67.87 4.79
CA LYS A 2 -35.73 -67.23 5.21
C LYS A 2 -35.74 -65.81 4.61
N ARG A 3 -35.97 -64.80 5.44
CA ARG A 3 -35.89 -63.38 5.07
C ARG A 3 -34.44 -62.95 5.32
N VAL A 4 -33.75 -62.48 4.29
CA VAL A 4 -32.44 -61.83 4.44
C VAL A 4 -32.68 -60.33 4.39
N ALA A 5 -32.38 -59.68 5.52
CA ALA A 5 -32.54 -58.24 5.69
C ALA A 5 -31.36 -57.50 5.05
N ALA A 6 -31.65 -56.53 4.19
CA ALA A 6 -30.67 -55.63 3.60
C ALA A 6 -30.37 -54.49 4.59
N LEU A 7 -29.12 -54.39 5.03
CA LEU A 7 -28.62 -53.31 5.88
C LEU A 7 -28.13 -52.17 4.97
N ALA A 8 -28.89 -51.09 4.88
CA ALA A 8 -28.50 -49.88 4.15
C ALA A 8 -27.66 -48.97 5.06
N LEU A 9 -26.36 -48.86 4.77
CA LEU A 9 -25.43 -47.94 5.44
C LEU A 9 -25.51 -46.58 4.75
N ALA A 10 -26.24 -45.63 5.35
CA ALA A 10 -26.29 -44.25 4.88
C ALA A 10 -25.08 -43.47 5.44
N LEU A 11 -24.08 -43.21 4.59
CA LEU A 11 -23.01 -42.26 4.90
C LEU A 11 -23.57 -40.83 4.82
N GLY A 12 -23.80 -40.20 5.97
CA GLY A 12 -24.13 -38.79 6.07
C GLY A 12 -22.86 -37.93 6.01
N THR A 13 -22.60 -37.30 4.87
CA THR A 13 -21.59 -36.24 4.75
C THR A 13 -22.14 -34.95 5.37
N GLY A 14 -21.72 -34.66 6.60
CA GLY A 14 -22.00 -33.37 7.24
C GLY A 14 -21.18 -32.25 6.60
N LEU A 15 -21.85 -31.28 6.00
CA LEU A 15 -21.23 -30.08 5.46
C LEU A 15 -20.84 -29.16 6.63
N VAL A 16 -19.56 -29.16 7.02
CA VAL A 16 -19.04 -28.25 8.03
C VAL A 16 -18.84 -26.89 7.38
N VAL A 17 -19.78 -25.96 7.61
CA VAL A 17 -19.63 -24.56 7.19
C VAL A 17 -18.71 -23.89 8.19
N THR A 18 -17.43 -23.73 7.84
CA THR A 18 -16.51 -22.89 8.60
C THR A 18 -16.83 -21.44 8.28
N SER A 19 -17.30 -20.70 9.29
CA SER A 19 -17.49 -19.26 9.18
C SER A 19 -16.12 -18.59 9.14
N ALA A 20 -15.67 -18.16 7.97
CA ALA A 20 -14.49 -17.32 7.83
C ALA A 20 -14.87 -15.88 8.23
N SER A 21 -14.46 -15.44 9.42
CA SER A 21 -14.53 -14.03 9.79
C SER A 21 -13.46 -13.26 9.01
N ALA A 22 -13.84 -12.62 7.91
CA ALA A 22 -12.98 -11.65 7.26
C ALA A 22 -13.07 -10.34 8.05
N THR A 23 -11.96 -9.92 8.66
CA THR A 23 -11.87 -8.59 9.27
C THR A 23 -11.98 -7.57 8.14
N PRO A 24 -12.92 -6.60 8.21
CA PRO A 24 -13.01 -5.56 7.18
C PRO A 24 -11.68 -4.78 7.12
N PRO A 25 -11.26 -4.30 5.94
CA PRO A 25 -10.11 -3.42 5.84
C PRO A 25 -10.33 -2.20 6.75
N GLY A 26 -9.28 -1.78 7.44
CA GLY A 26 -9.33 -0.63 8.33
C GLY A 26 -9.72 0.66 7.58
N PRO A 27 -10.19 1.69 8.31
CA PRO A 27 -10.44 3.00 7.70
C PRO A 27 -9.16 3.54 7.02
N PRO A 28 -9.27 4.39 6.00
CA PRO A 28 -8.11 5.08 5.43
C PRO A 28 -7.37 5.92 6.47
N GLY A 29 -6.11 6.22 6.17
CA GLY A 29 -5.38 7.31 6.81
C GLY A 29 -4.39 6.89 7.90
N TYR A 30 -4.15 5.59 8.11
CA TYR A 30 -3.16 5.10 9.08
C TYR A 30 -1.73 4.99 8.52
N THR A 31 -1.50 5.57 7.34
CA THR A 31 -0.17 5.67 6.70
C THR A 31 0.67 6.83 7.27
N GLY A 32 0.09 7.68 8.11
CA GLY A 32 0.67 8.96 8.51
C GLY A 32 0.45 10.08 7.48
N LYS A 33 -0.35 9.86 6.43
CA LYS A 33 -0.75 10.92 5.49
C LYS A 33 -1.76 11.87 6.18
N PRO A 34 -1.48 13.18 6.25
CA PRO A 34 -2.44 14.18 6.71
C PRO A 34 -3.76 14.13 5.95
N ASN A 35 -4.87 14.34 6.65
CA ASN A 35 -6.20 14.47 6.06
C ASN A 35 -7.05 15.50 6.83
N LEU A 36 -8.27 15.76 6.36
CA LEU A 36 -9.16 16.77 6.96
C LEU A 36 -9.55 16.46 8.42
N LEU A 37 -9.59 15.19 8.81
CA LEU A 37 -9.92 14.75 10.18
C LEU A 37 -8.69 14.67 11.09
N ASP A 38 -7.50 14.48 10.50
CA ASP A 38 -6.22 14.44 11.20
C ASP A 38 -5.12 15.16 10.38
N PRO A 39 -4.98 16.49 10.57
CA PRO A 39 -4.00 17.30 9.83
C PRO A 39 -2.54 16.92 10.13
N SER A 40 -2.28 16.23 11.23
CA SER A 40 -0.95 15.72 11.59
C SER A 40 -0.67 14.34 10.97
N GLY A 41 -1.69 13.71 10.39
CA GLY A 41 -1.64 12.34 9.87
C GLY A 41 -1.99 11.33 10.95
N ALA A 42 -2.99 10.50 10.69
CA ALA A 42 -3.35 9.43 11.62
C ALA A 42 -2.33 8.28 11.53
N GLY A 43 -2.09 7.64 12.67
CA GLY A 43 -1.22 6.48 12.79
C GLY A 43 -1.84 5.43 13.69
N CYS A 44 -1.33 4.21 13.63
CA CYS A 44 -1.85 3.13 14.47
C CYS A 44 -1.59 3.36 15.97
N THR A 45 -0.72 4.31 16.34
CA THR A 45 -0.34 4.63 17.72
C THR A 45 -1.50 5.03 18.63
N LYS A 46 -2.61 5.51 18.06
CA LYS A 46 -3.81 5.87 18.82
C LYS A 46 -4.50 4.66 19.46
N CYS A 47 -4.39 3.48 18.84
CA CYS A 47 -5.01 2.26 19.36
C CYS A 47 -3.98 1.19 19.74
N HIS A 48 -2.81 1.17 19.07
CA HIS A 48 -1.74 0.19 19.23
C HIS A 48 -0.47 0.84 19.79
N GLY A 49 0.14 0.29 20.82
CA GLY A 49 1.36 0.88 21.39
C GLY A 49 2.06 0.07 22.46
N GLY A 50 3.19 0.56 22.95
CA GLY A 50 3.99 -0.07 24.00
C GLY A 50 4.95 -1.18 23.52
N GLY A 51 4.96 -1.48 22.23
CA GLY A 51 5.93 -2.38 21.60
C GLY A 51 7.14 -1.65 21.00
N PRO A 52 8.16 -2.40 20.56
CA PRO A 52 9.33 -1.83 19.89
C PRO A 52 8.95 -1.22 18.54
N THR A 53 9.45 -0.02 18.26
CA THR A 53 9.26 0.67 16.99
C THR A 53 9.92 -0.13 15.84
N PRO A 54 9.18 -0.51 14.79
CA PRO A 54 9.77 -1.18 13.63
C PRO A 54 10.64 -0.21 12.80
N THR A 55 11.62 -0.76 12.09
CA THR A 55 12.46 -0.02 11.15
C THR A 55 11.85 -0.07 9.75
N LEU A 56 11.86 1.07 9.05
CA LEU A 56 11.35 1.21 7.69
C LEU A 56 12.48 1.48 6.70
N SER A 57 12.41 0.85 5.53
CA SER A 57 13.31 1.12 4.41
C SER A 57 12.53 1.13 3.10
N LEU A 58 12.51 2.26 2.41
CA LEU A 58 11.86 2.44 1.12
C LEU A 58 12.91 2.54 0.01
N THR A 59 12.90 1.62 -0.94
CA THR A 59 13.74 1.66 -2.14
C THR A 59 12.91 1.92 -3.39
N GLY A 60 13.49 2.65 -4.34
CA GLY A 60 12.85 3.05 -5.59
C GLY A 60 13.44 4.37 -6.11
N PRO A 61 13.00 4.85 -7.29
CA PRO A 61 13.49 6.09 -7.89
C PRO A 61 13.21 7.32 -7.03
N ASP A 62 14.17 8.25 -6.95
CA ASP A 62 13.99 9.59 -6.36
C ASP A 62 13.37 10.61 -7.32
N THR A 63 13.32 10.26 -8.61
CA THR A 63 12.82 11.12 -9.67
C THR A 63 11.94 10.32 -10.61
N LEU A 64 10.80 10.90 -11.01
CA LEU A 64 9.90 10.36 -12.04
C LEU A 64 9.54 11.44 -13.05
N PRO A 65 9.39 11.10 -14.34
CA PRO A 65 8.72 11.98 -15.28
C PRO A 65 7.28 12.27 -14.82
N ALA A 66 6.73 13.42 -15.22
CA ALA A 66 5.30 13.69 -15.12
C ALA A 66 4.49 12.54 -15.74
N SER A 67 3.50 12.01 -15.00
CA SER A 67 2.74 10.80 -15.37
C SER A 67 3.57 9.51 -15.53
N GLY A 68 4.87 9.55 -15.22
CA GLY A 68 5.76 8.40 -15.26
C GLY A 68 5.50 7.42 -14.12
N VAL A 69 5.93 6.18 -14.30
CA VAL A 69 5.72 5.08 -13.33
C VAL A 69 7.05 4.62 -12.76
N GLY A 70 7.12 4.46 -11.44
CA GLY A 70 8.23 3.86 -10.72
C GLY A 70 7.80 2.65 -9.90
N THR A 71 8.67 1.65 -9.79
CA THR A 71 8.46 0.52 -8.87
C THR A 71 9.20 0.78 -7.57
N TYR A 72 8.51 0.59 -6.45
CA TYR A 72 9.03 0.80 -5.12
C TYR A 72 8.91 -0.46 -4.28
N THR A 73 9.82 -0.63 -3.32
CA THR A 73 9.78 -1.69 -2.33
C THR A 73 9.91 -1.08 -0.94
N LEU A 74 8.92 -1.30 -0.10
CA LEU A 74 8.94 -0.98 1.32
C LEU A 74 9.27 -2.23 2.12
N LYS A 75 10.32 -2.16 2.94
CA LYS A 75 10.66 -3.16 3.94
C LYS A 75 10.36 -2.64 5.33
N VAL A 76 9.67 -3.45 6.12
CA VAL A 76 9.35 -3.25 7.53
C VAL A 76 10.03 -4.36 8.32
N ALA A 77 10.96 -4.00 9.18
CA ALA A 77 11.68 -4.93 10.05
C ALA A 77 11.34 -4.67 11.52
N ALA A 78 11.09 -5.73 12.28
CA ALA A 78 10.87 -5.65 13.72
C ALA A 78 11.58 -6.82 14.40
N SER A 79 11.97 -6.64 15.66
CA SER A 79 12.62 -7.68 16.47
C SER A 79 11.69 -8.82 16.88
N SER A 80 10.37 -8.63 16.77
CA SER A 80 9.34 -9.59 17.12
C SER A 80 8.02 -9.24 16.45
N GLY A 81 7.08 -10.18 16.43
CA GLY A 81 5.70 -9.95 15.98
C GLY A 81 5.48 -10.08 14.48
N THR A 82 4.21 -10.02 14.07
CA THR A 82 3.82 -9.96 12.66
C THR A 82 3.98 -8.53 12.16
N VAL A 83 4.75 -8.36 11.10
CA VAL A 83 4.97 -7.06 10.46
C VAL A 83 4.00 -6.83 9.30
N ARG A 84 3.59 -5.57 9.12
CA ARG A 84 2.72 -5.13 8.01
C ARG A 84 3.23 -3.80 7.48
N CYS A 85 3.08 -3.57 6.17
CA CYS A 85 3.34 -2.28 5.57
C CYS A 85 2.06 -1.59 5.10
N MET A 86 2.09 -0.26 5.11
CA MET A 86 1.05 0.63 4.61
C MET A 86 1.71 1.72 3.78
N VAL A 87 1.09 2.13 2.67
CA VAL A 87 1.62 3.17 1.79
C VAL A 87 0.50 4.09 1.31
N ALA A 88 0.73 5.40 1.31
CA ALA A 88 -0.10 6.38 0.64
C ALA A 88 0.77 7.30 -0.23
N ALA A 89 0.14 8.00 -1.15
CA ALA A 89 0.80 8.97 -2.02
C ALA A 89 0.00 10.27 -2.08
N THR A 90 0.58 11.30 -2.69
CA THR A 90 -0.06 12.60 -2.87
C THR A 90 -1.32 12.43 -3.72
N ASP A 91 -2.29 13.31 -3.53
CA ASP A 91 -3.51 13.28 -4.34
C ASP A 91 -3.14 13.37 -5.83
N LEU A 92 -3.90 12.65 -6.67
CA LEU A 92 -3.65 12.46 -8.12
C LEU A 92 -2.47 11.55 -8.49
N ALA A 93 -1.67 11.07 -7.53
CA ALA A 93 -0.78 9.95 -7.77
C ALA A 93 -1.55 8.63 -7.72
N GLU A 94 -1.11 7.63 -8.48
CA GLU A 94 -1.77 6.33 -8.54
C GLU A 94 -0.88 5.23 -7.95
N LEU A 95 -1.38 4.53 -6.94
CA LEU A 95 -0.74 3.35 -6.37
C LEU A 95 -1.36 2.07 -6.95
N THR A 96 -0.48 1.14 -7.33
CA THR A 96 -0.86 -0.21 -7.81
C THR A 96 -0.08 -1.26 -7.04
N PRO A 97 -0.75 -2.18 -6.31
CA PRO A 97 -0.07 -3.24 -5.58
C PRO A 97 0.61 -4.23 -6.55
N MET A 98 1.84 -4.61 -6.23
CA MET A 98 2.63 -5.58 -7.02
C MET A 98 2.99 -6.84 -6.22
N SER A 99 2.67 -6.87 -4.93
CA SER A 99 2.85 -8.04 -4.05
C SER A 99 1.53 -8.39 -3.36
N ALA A 100 1.34 -9.67 -3.04
CA ALA A 100 0.18 -10.16 -2.29
C ALA A 100 0.13 -9.73 -0.81
N THR A 101 1.11 -8.94 -0.36
CA THR A 101 1.24 -8.44 1.02
C THR A 101 0.48 -7.14 1.25
N VAL A 102 0.05 -6.48 0.17
CA VAL A 102 -0.73 -5.24 0.19
C VAL A 102 -1.88 -5.30 -0.80
N GLU A 103 -2.93 -4.56 -0.50
CA GLU A 103 -4.09 -4.36 -1.38
C GLU A 103 -4.46 -2.87 -1.41
N LYS A 104 -5.18 -2.45 -2.46
CA LYS A 104 -5.60 -1.05 -2.58
C LYS A 104 -6.92 -0.84 -1.83
N SER A 105 -6.95 0.16 -0.97
CA SER A 105 -8.14 0.57 -0.23
C SER A 105 -8.10 2.08 -0.03
N PHE A 106 -9.17 2.79 -0.43
CA PHE A 106 -9.29 4.25 -0.28
C PHE A 106 -8.07 5.06 -0.77
N ASP A 107 -7.53 4.68 -1.93
CA ASP A 107 -6.33 5.28 -2.54
C ASP A 107 -5.02 5.13 -1.72
N GLU A 108 -5.04 4.28 -0.69
CA GLU A 108 -3.87 3.80 0.03
C GLU A 108 -3.62 2.32 -0.29
N LEU A 109 -2.40 1.85 -0.04
CA LEU A 109 -2.08 0.43 0.04
C LEU A 109 -2.11 0.02 1.50
N THR A 110 -3.05 -0.85 1.84
CA THR A 110 -3.25 -1.42 3.17
C THR A 110 -2.70 -2.85 3.21
N PRO A 111 -2.41 -3.39 4.41
CA PRO A 111 -1.91 -4.76 4.51
C PRO A 111 -2.98 -5.75 4.06
N ALA A 112 -2.63 -6.63 3.12
CA ALA A 112 -3.51 -7.73 2.71
C ALA A 112 -3.52 -8.84 3.79
N PRO A 113 -4.51 -9.76 3.79
CA PRO A 113 -4.61 -10.84 4.78
C PRO A 113 -3.32 -11.67 4.91
N ALA A 114 -2.70 -12.04 3.78
CA ALA A 114 -1.45 -12.79 3.72
C ALA A 114 -0.29 -12.06 4.43
N GLY A 115 -0.30 -10.72 4.43
CA GLY A 115 0.61 -9.88 5.21
C GLY A 115 2.08 -10.04 4.87
N GLY A 116 2.92 -9.25 5.55
CA GLY A 116 4.37 -9.34 5.43
C GLY A 116 5.06 -8.00 5.63
N GLY A 117 6.34 -8.07 5.95
CA GLY A 117 7.20 -6.90 6.11
C GLY A 117 7.87 -6.46 4.81
N THR A 118 7.41 -6.93 3.65
CA THR A 118 7.92 -6.49 2.35
C THR A 118 6.75 -6.28 1.42
N CYS A 119 6.65 -5.06 0.91
CA CYS A 119 5.54 -4.61 0.10
C CYS A 119 6.09 -3.98 -1.17
N VAL A 120 5.68 -4.51 -2.33
CA VAL A 120 6.10 -4.04 -3.65
C VAL A 120 4.90 -3.37 -4.29
N PHE A 121 5.13 -2.20 -4.88
CA PHE A 121 4.07 -1.44 -5.54
C PHE A 121 4.63 -0.61 -6.69
N GLN A 122 3.76 -0.28 -7.63
CA GLN A 122 4.01 0.77 -8.61
C GLN A 122 3.37 2.08 -8.13
N LEU A 123 4.04 3.17 -8.45
CA LEU A 123 3.57 4.53 -8.24
C LEU A 123 3.63 5.26 -9.58
N LYS A 124 2.48 5.77 -10.03
CA LYS A 124 2.40 6.71 -11.14
C LYS A 124 2.40 8.13 -10.58
N ALA A 125 3.38 8.92 -11.00
CA ALA A 125 3.47 10.33 -10.64
C ALA A 125 2.27 11.12 -11.20
N PRO A 126 1.85 12.21 -10.54
CA PRO A 126 0.87 13.12 -11.13
C PRO A 126 1.42 13.76 -12.41
N ALA A 127 0.54 14.31 -13.23
CA ALA A 127 0.94 15.03 -14.44
C ALA A 127 1.67 16.35 -14.12
N LYS A 128 1.43 16.92 -12.93
CA LYS A 128 2.01 18.17 -12.43
C LYS A 128 2.00 18.16 -10.90
N GLY A 129 2.84 18.98 -10.29
CA GLY A 129 2.85 19.23 -8.85
C GLY A 129 3.77 18.29 -8.06
N PRO A 130 3.77 18.45 -6.72
CA PRO A 130 4.64 17.67 -5.85
C PRO A 130 4.19 16.20 -5.78
N LEU A 131 5.15 15.32 -5.51
CA LEU A 131 4.89 13.91 -5.22
C LEU A 131 5.58 13.54 -3.91
N THR A 132 4.79 13.21 -2.90
CA THR A 132 5.25 12.65 -1.64
C THR A 132 4.64 11.26 -1.46
N ILE A 133 5.46 10.32 -0.99
CA ILE A 133 5.06 8.99 -0.53
C ILE A 133 5.05 9.02 1.00
N TRP A 134 3.92 8.68 1.62
CA TRP A 134 3.84 8.37 3.04
C TRP A 134 3.86 6.86 3.19
N TYR A 135 4.64 6.37 4.14
CA TYR A 135 4.74 4.94 4.39
C TYR A 135 4.88 4.65 5.86
N ALA A 136 4.25 3.55 6.27
CA ALA A 136 4.24 3.13 7.65
C ALA A 136 4.43 1.62 7.76
N GLY A 137 4.85 1.20 8.95
CA GLY A 137 4.97 -0.19 9.32
C GLY A 137 4.49 -0.42 10.73
N ALA A 138 3.78 -1.53 10.91
CA ALA A 138 3.34 -1.98 12.22
C ALA A 138 4.00 -3.33 12.56
N SER A 139 4.31 -3.53 13.84
CA SER A 139 4.63 -4.84 14.42
C SER A 139 3.56 -5.18 15.44
N MET A 140 2.88 -6.31 15.25
CA MET A 140 1.82 -6.77 16.14
C MET A 140 2.21 -8.05 16.86
N ASN A 141 1.91 -8.12 18.15
CA ASN A 141 2.13 -9.33 18.94
C ASN A 141 1.00 -10.38 18.81
N GLY A 142 -0.13 -10.00 18.17
CA GLY A 142 -1.26 -10.88 17.88
C GLY A 142 -2.15 -11.22 19.08
N ARG A 143 -1.98 -10.56 20.24
CA ARG A 143 -2.70 -10.85 21.48
C ARG A 143 -3.55 -9.69 21.97
N SER A 144 -3.06 -8.46 21.83
CA SER A 144 -3.68 -7.24 22.33
C SER A 144 -3.17 -6.05 21.55
N THR A 145 -3.77 -4.88 21.74
CA THR A 145 -3.23 -3.64 21.16
C THR A 145 -2.04 -3.08 21.95
N SER A 146 -1.86 -3.50 23.21
CA SER A 146 -0.65 -3.25 23.99
C SER A 146 0.49 -4.16 23.54
N GLY A 147 1.72 -3.65 23.54
CA GLY A 147 2.92 -4.35 23.09
C GLY A 147 3.12 -4.33 21.57
N ASP A 148 2.34 -3.54 20.85
CA ASP A 148 2.47 -3.34 19.40
C ASP A 148 3.34 -2.12 19.10
N GLY A 149 4.08 -2.21 17.99
CA GLY A 149 4.97 -1.16 17.50
C GLY A 149 4.45 -0.52 16.22
N TYR A 150 4.68 0.77 16.05
CA TYR A 150 4.35 1.51 14.83
C TYR A 150 5.47 2.48 14.48
N ALA A 151 5.75 2.62 13.19
CA ALA A 151 6.61 3.64 12.64
C ALA A 151 5.98 4.20 11.37
N SER A 152 6.24 5.48 11.09
CA SER A 152 5.87 6.14 9.83
C SER A 152 6.98 7.08 9.38
N ALA A 153 7.07 7.27 8.07
CA ALA A 153 7.97 8.20 7.44
C ALA A 153 7.38 8.70 6.11
N LYS A 154 8.04 9.69 5.50
CA LYS A 154 7.68 10.21 4.19
C LYS A 154 8.92 10.41 3.33
N ARG A 155 8.75 10.34 2.01
CA ARG A 155 9.80 10.66 1.02
C ARG A 155 9.20 11.50 -0.09
N ASP A 156 9.86 12.61 -0.38
CA ASP A 156 9.53 13.45 -1.53
C ASP A 156 10.24 12.91 -2.78
N ILE A 157 9.49 12.79 -3.87
CA ILE A 157 9.95 12.33 -5.18
C ILE A 157 9.91 13.53 -6.12
N THR A 158 11.00 13.74 -6.84
CA THR A 158 11.09 14.82 -7.82
C THR A 158 10.29 14.45 -9.06
N VAL A 159 9.25 15.21 -9.39
CA VAL A 159 8.52 15.07 -10.66
C VAL A 159 9.16 16.00 -11.68
N VAL A 160 9.83 15.43 -12.68
CA VAL A 160 10.40 16.22 -13.78
C VAL A 160 9.37 16.33 -14.89
N SER A 161 9.18 17.56 -15.39
CA SER A 161 8.43 17.79 -16.62
C SER A 161 9.03 16.91 -17.71
N SER A 162 8.21 16.12 -18.41
CA SER A 162 8.62 15.71 -19.75
C SER A 162 8.79 17.01 -20.51
N GLY A 163 10.04 17.39 -20.82
CA GLY A 163 10.29 18.56 -21.65
C GLY A 163 9.44 18.49 -22.91
N PRO A 164 9.14 19.62 -23.58
CA PRO A 164 8.58 19.54 -24.92
C PRO A 164 9.46 18.57 -25.68
N SER A 165 8.87 17.49 -26.21
CA SER A 165 9.57 16.61 -27.12
C SER A 165 10.17 17.53 -28.16
N ASP A 166 11.49 17.72 -28.14
CA ASP A 166 12.16 18.52 -29.15
C ASP A 166 11.70 17.92 -30.46
N ALA A 167 10.89 18.65 -31.22
CA ALA A 167 10.23 18.14 -32.42
C ALA A 167 11.23 17.90 -33.56
N GLY A 168 12.52 17.87 -33.22
CA GLY A 168 13.63 18.12 -34.10
C GLY A 168 13.62 19.55 -34.64
N PRO A 169 14.72 20.00 -35.25
CA PRO A 169 14.65 21.12 -36.17
C PRO A 169 13.56 20.84 -37.20
N LYS A 170 12.62 21.78 -37.35
CA LYS A 170 11.63 21.77 -38.44
C LYS A 170 12.40 21.51 -39.74
N PRO A 171 12.07 20.48 -40.54
CA PRO A 171 12.72 20.30 -41.83
C PRO A 171 12.53 21.60 -42.62
N THR A 172 13.62 22.32 -42.85
CA THR A 172 13.63 23.48 -43.73
C THR A 172 13.29 22.95 -45.11
N ALA A 173 12.06 23.23 -45.54
CA ALA A 173 11.58 22.96 -46.87
C ALA A 173 12.20 23.95 -47.85
N ASP A 174 13.53 23.92 -47.98
CA ASP A 174 14.25 24.59 -49.05
C ASP A 174 14.99 23.50 -49.83
N GLY A 175 14.32 23.06 -50.90
CA GLY A 175 14.97 22.34 -51.98
C GLY A 175 16.01 23.25 -52.61
N GLY A 176 17.28 22.89 -52.43
CA GLY A 176 18.39 23.49 -53.13
C GLY A 176 19.49 22.46 -53.20
N ALA A 177 19.65 21.84 -54.37
CA ALA A 177 20.79 21.01 -54.67
C ALA A 177 22.07 21.83 -54.47
N GLN A 178 22.95 21.38 -53.57
CA GLN A 178 24.35 21.77 -53.57
C GLN A 178 25.20 20.51 -53.43
N ASP A 179 25.61 20.09 -54.62
CA ASP A 179 26.79 19.33 -54.96
C ASP A 179 28.09 19.93 -54.40
N GLY A 180 28.91 19.06 -53.81
CA GLY A 180 30.37 19.14 -53.88
C GLY A 180 31.08 19.91 -52.76
N GLY A 181 31.98 19.20 -52.06
CA GLY A 181 33.10 19.83 -51.37
C GLY A 181 33.46 19.19 -50.04
N ALA A 182 34.34 18.19 -50.11
CA ALA A 182 35.11 17.73 -48.95
C ALA A 182 36.02 18.86 -48.42
N GLU A 183 36.27 18.91 -47.11
CA GLU A 183 37.61 18.88 -46.52
C GLU A 183 37.53 18.54 -45.00
N PRO A 184 38.57 17.87 -44.44
CA PRO A 184 38.71 17.57 -43.02
C PRO A 184 39.68 18.55 -42.31
N GLY A 185 39.41 18.95 -41.07
CA GLY A 185 40.46 19.52 -40.21
C GLY A 185 40.01 20.34 -39.00
N GLY A 186 40.75 20.22 -37.91
CA GLY A 186 40.80 21.16 -36.78
C GLY A 186 39.88 20.81 -35.61
N ASP A 187 40.26 20.07 -34.57
CA ASP A 187 41.31 20.25 -33.56
C ASP A 187 40.91 21.15 -32.36
N ALA A 188 41.28 20.64 -31.18
CA ALA A 188 41.49 21.25 -29.87
C ALA A 188 40.45 22.21 -29.25
N GLY A 189 39.78 21.68 -28.22
CA GLY A 189 39.97 22.18 -26.85
C GLY A 189 38.98 23.23 -26.33
N THR A 190 38.35 22.93 -25.20
CA THR A 190 38.17 23.89 -24.11
C THR A 190 38.04 23.12 -22.80
N ALA A 191 39.08 23.23 -21.99
CA ALA A 191 39.07 22.90 -20.57
C ALA A 191 38.56 24.11 -19.77
N GLY A 192 37.75 23.87 -18.76
CA GLY A 192 37.25 24.87 -17.80
C GLY A 192 35.90 24.41 -17.23
N SER A 193 35.61 24.38 -15.95
CA SER A 193 36.27 25.02 -14.81
C SER A 193 36.00 24.24 -13.53
N SER A 194 37.01 24.27 -12.68
CA SER A 194 37.00 23.95 -11.27
C SER A 194 36.10 24.89 -10.46
N GLY A 195 35.56 24.35 -9.37
CA GLY A 195 35.34 25.13 -8.15
C GLY A 195 33.88 25.29 -7.74
N SER A 196 33.51 24.65 -6.63
CA SER A 196 32.92 25.34 -5.48
C SER A 196 32.84 24.38 -4.29
N SER A 197 33.86 24.45 -3.45
CA SER A 197 33.85 23.96 -2.07
C SER A 197 33.01 24.91 -1.22
N GLY A 198 31.84 24.45 -0.77
CA GLY A 198 31.02 25.09 0.25
C GLY A 198 31.19 24.38 1.59
N THR A 199 31.99 24.96 2.47
CA THR A 199 32.05 24.67 3.90
C THR A 199 31.12 25.60 4.68
N GLY A 200 30.46 25.08 5.72
CA GLY A 200 29.66 25.83 6.70
C GLY A 200 28.20 25.35 6.73
N SER A 201 27.53 25.15 7.87
CA SER A 201 27.86 25.44 9.26
C SER A 201 27.01 24.55 10.16
N SER A 202 27.60 24.16 11.27
CA SER A 202 26.95 23.77 12.53
C SER A 202 25.87 24.77 12.96
N GLY A 203 24.74 24.29 13.49
CA GLY A 203 23.81 25.17 14.19
C GLY A 203 22.46 24.56 14.57
N SER A 204 22.43 23.99 15.77
CA SER A 204 21.34 24.14 16.76
C SER A 204 19.99 23.46 16.50
N SER A 205 19.81 22.35 17.22
CA SER A 205 18.51 21.82 17.64
C SER A 205 17.70 22.87 18.40
N PRO A 206 16.40 23.02 18.08
CA PRO A 206 15.40 23.39 19.06
C PRO A 206 14.64 22.13 19.48
N SER A 207 14.78 21.77 20.76
CA SER A 207 13.86 20.89 21.47
C SER A 207 12.49 21.55 21.53
N ALA A 208 11.55 21.07 20.73
CA ALA A 208 10.14 21.41 20.86
C ALA A 208 9.47 20.36 21.75
N THR A 209 9.21 20.72 23.01
CA THR A 209 8.25 20.04 23.87
C THR A 209 6.87 20.49 23.45
N ASN A 210 6.18 19.68 22.64
CA ASN A 210 4.75 19.85 22.43
C ASN A 210 4.01 19.04 23.50
N ASP A 211 3.52 19.74 24.51
CA ASP A 211 2.45 19.29 25.39
C ASP A 211 1.14 19.30 24.58
N ASP A 212 0.84 18.20 23.88
CA ASP A 212 -0.48 17.99 23.28
C ASP A 212 -1.46 17.44 24.35
N PRO A 213 -2.65 18.06 24.52
CA PRO A 213 -3.67 17.53 25.42
C PRO A 213 -4.22 16.19 24.90
N PRO A 214 -4.61 15.24 25.79
CA PRO A 214 -5.22 13.99 25.38
C PRO A 214 -6.55 14.28 24.68
N GLY A 215 -6.54 14.16 23.35
CA GLY A 215 -7.74 14.16 22.54
C GLY A 215 -8.35 12.77 22.53
N ASP A 216 -9.55 12.67 23.09
CA ASP A 216 -10.34 11.46 23.33
C ASP A 216 -10.93 10.86 22.03
N GLY A 217 -10.10 10.72 20.99
CA GLY A 217 -10.45 10.09 19.72
C GLY A 217 -10.63 8.59 19.92
N GLY A 218 -11.77 8.20 20.46
CA GLY A 218 -12.14 6.84 20.80
C GLY A 218 -11.99 5.90 19.60
N CYS A 219 -10.98 5.03 19.68
CA CYS A 219 -10.97 3.72 19.02
C CYS A 219 -12.04 2.84 19.69
N ALA A 220 -13.30 3.29 19.73
CA ALA A 220 -14.38 2.42 20.11
C ALA A 220 -14.38 1.30 19.08
N SER A 221 -14.05 0.09 19.52
CA SER A 221 -14.26 -1.11 18.74
C SER A 221 -15.70 -1.06 18.27
N ALA A 222 -15.94 -0.69 17.01
CA ALA A 222 -17.26 -0.82 16.42
C ALA A 222 -17.62 -2.29 16.65
N PRO A 223 -18.70 -2.62 17.38
CA PRO A 223 -19.09 -4.00 17.57
C PRO A 223 -19.32 -4.55 16.16
N SER A 224 -18.46 -5.48 15.74
CA SER A 224 -18.64 -6.20 14.49
C SER A 224 -20.10 -6.63 14.45
N PRO A 225 -20.91 -6.20 13.45
CA PRO A 225 -22.28 -6.64 13.38
C PRO A 225 -22.24 -8.16 13.23
N ALA A 226 -22.61 -8.87 14.30
CA ALA A 226 -22.75 -10.31 14.24
C ALA A 226 -23.71 -10.59 13.07
N PRO A 227 -23.33 -11.43 12.09
CA PRO A 227 -24.26 -11.79 11.03
C PRO A 227 -25.45 -12.45 11.71
N SER A 228 -26.59 -11.77 11.66
CA SER A 228 -27.86 -12.29 12.15
C SER A 228 -28.17 -13.51 11.29
N MET A 229 -27.86 -14.70 11.81
CA MET A 229 -28.20 -15.96 11.18
C MET A 229 -29.73 -16.07 11.13
N PHE A 230 -30.31 -15.66 10.00
CA PHE A 230 -31.61 -16.17 9.57
C PHE A 230 -31.43 -17.66 9.28
N THR A 231 -31.69 -18.48 10.30
CA THR A 231 -31.87 -19.91 10.18
C THR A 231 -33.15 -20.14 9.38
N ALA A 232 -33.02 -20.22 8.05
CA ALA A 232 -34.07 -20.77 7.21
C ALA A 232 -34.20 -22.25 7.56
N GLY A 233 -35.22 -22.57 8.35
CA GLY A 233 -35.55 -23.93 8.76
C GLY A 233 -35.76 -24.82 7.53
N ALA A 234 -34.97 -25.88 7.42
CA ALA A 234 -35.25 -26.97 6.51
C ALA A 234 -36.51 -27.70 7.00
N VAL A 235 -37.66 -27.43 6.37
CA VAL A 235 -38.88 -28.20 6.56
C VAL A 235 -38.70 -29.55 5.88
N ALA A 236 -38.37 -30.56 6.69
CA ALA A 236 -38.38 -31.95 6.28
C ALA A 236 -39.84 -32.43 6.10
N SER A 237 -40.33 -32.41 4.86
CA SER A 237 -41.60 -33.06 4.51
C SER A 237 -41.40 -34.56 4.36
N LEU A 238 -41.47 -35.24 5.49
CA LEU A 238 -41.68 -36.68 5.60
C LEU A 238 -43.14 -36.98 5.21
N LEU A 239 -43.39 -37.48 3.99
CA LEU A 239 -44.69 -38.05 3.63
C LEU A 239 -44.53 -39.52 3.22
N LEU A 240 -44.84 -40.36 4.21
CA LEU A 240 -45.06 -41.79 4.08
C LEU A 240 -46.27 -42.10 3.16
N ALA A 241 -46.02 -43.05 2.26
CA ALA A 241 -46.86 -44.21 1.93
C ALA A 241 -48.38 -44.04 1.65
N ARG A 242 -48.80 -44.42 0.43
CA ARG A 242 -49.97 -45.31 0.18
C ARG A 242 -49.95 -45.78 -1.29
N ARG A 243 -49.62 -47.06 -1.57
CA ARG A 243 -50.58 -48.18 -1.83
C ARG A 243 -51.45 -47.91 -3.09
N ARG A 244 -51.31 -48.62 -4.21
CA ARG A 244 -51.90 -49.94 -4.49
C ARG A 244 -51.50 -50.37 -5.91
N ARG A 245 -50.97 -51.58 -6.09
CA ARG A 245 -51.59 -52.67 -6.88
C ARG A 245 -52.50 -52.20 -8.03
N ARG A 246 -52.05 -52.37 -9.27
CA ARG A 246 -52.64 -53.27 -10.28
C ARG A 246 -51.55 -53.68 -11.25
#